data_AF-A0A7Y7YMM6-F1
#
_entry.id   AF-A0A7Y7YMM6-F1
#
_cell.length_a   1.000
_cell.length_b   1.000
_cell.length_c   1.000
_cell.angle_alpha   90.00
_cell.angle_beta   90.00
_cell.angle_gamma   90.00
#
_symmetry.space_group_name_H-M   'P 1'
#
loop_
_entity.id
_entity.type
_entity.pdbx_description
1 polymer ?
#
loop_
_entity_poly.entity_id
_entity_poly.type
_entity_poly.pdbx_seq_one_letter_code
_entity_poly.pdbx_strand_id
1 'polypeptide(L)'
;MKKYRLTENSRLHDYQHDGELRQVRLWQIEALCDFSDVETGQSGGWVEEEANLSQSGSCWLEPDAFVWGGASVEDNAIILGESEICHQARVSGHARVENSRISGECHIYGLARVLHHSEVIAVLGLTEDAEMRLQIYGNAMVSASRIIHQAQIYGDARVSNAFVEHRSAIFGHAIIEGNEENNVWICDCAQVSDNARIIAGSGDSQIPTIRYSSRVYGNAIIEGDCVLKHRVQVYGDAVLIGGPVLMDNNVQVYGQAKVTGNVLIENNVQIYDEAAVEGIDGELIHLRGMKDINGEQRITRTPFYGVF
;
A
#
# COMPACT_ATOMS: atom_id res chain seq x y z
N MET A 1 31.08 -7.20 -22.31
CA MET A 1 31.03 -5.83 -22.88
C MET A 1 30.34 -4.96 -21.85
N LYS A 2 30.77 -3.71 -21.62
CA LYS A 2 30.06 -2.80 -20.71
C LYS A 2 28.79 -2.29 -21.40
N LYS A 3 27.68 -2.20 -20.66
CA LYS A 3 26.38 -1.69 -21.14
C LYS A 3 26.37 -0.16 -21.19
N TYR A 4 26.97 0.48 -20.18
CA TYR A 4 27.03 1.93 -20.08
C TYR A 4 28.34 2.38 -19.42
N ARG A 5 28.62 3.70 -19.48
CA ARG A 5 29.70 4.37 -18.73
C ARG A 5 29.14 5.53 -17.91
N LEU A 6 29.87 5.91 -16.85
CA LEU A 6 29.71 7.20 -16.20
C LEU A 6 30.42 8.26 -17.02
N THR A 7 29.73 9.38 -17.29
CA THR A 7 30.29 10.52 -18.03
C THR A 7 31.05 11.46 -17.09
N GLU A 8 31.75 12.44 -17.65
CA GLU A 8 32.36 13.54 -16.89
C GLU A 8 31.31 14.55 -16.36
N ASN A 9 30.07 14.48 -16.85
CA ASN A 9 28.98 15.31 -16.39
C ASN A 9 28.56 14.87 -14.99
N SER A 10 28.76 15.76 -14.01
CA SER A 10 28.40 15.50 -12.61
C SER A 10 27.64 16.68 -12.02
N ARG A 11 26.74 16.38 -11.08
CA ARG A 11 25.96 17.38 -10.35
C ARG A 11 25.92 17.07 -8.87
N LEU A 12 25.72 18.09 -8.05
CA LEU A 12 25.36 17.92 -6.65
C LEU A 12 23.85 17.76 -6.56
N HIS A 13 23.42 16.81 -5.75
CA HIS A 13 22.01 16.56 -5.44
C HIS A 13 21.81 16.79 -3.94
N ASP A 14 20.94 17.74 -3.62
CA ASP A 14 20.58 18.06 -2.24
C ASP A 14 19.54 17.06 -1.74
N TYR A 15 19.75 16.53 -0.54
CA TYR A 15 18.77 15.67 0.12
C TYR A 15 18.70 15.99 1.61
N GLN A 16 17.57 15.65 2.24
CA GLN A 16 17.41 15.78 3.68
C GLN A 16 17.65 14.43 4.35
N HIS A 17 18.45 14.44 5.42
CA HIS A 17 18.67 13.29 6.28
C HIS A 17 18.73 13.77 7.72
N ASP A 18 17.89 13.22 8.59
CA ASP A 18 17.75 13.63 9.99
C ASP A 18 17.52 15.15 10.19
N GLY A 19 16.84 15.80 9.24
CA GLY A 19 16.57 17.25 9.29
C GLY A 19 17.74 18.13 8.85
N GLU A 20 18.88 17.56 8.47
CA GLU A 20 20.02 18.28 7.90
C GLU A 20 20.01 18.21 6.38
N LEU A 21 20.33 19.33 5.73
CA LEU A 21 20.59 19.36 4.29
C LEU A 21 21.98 18.76 4.02
N ARG A 22 22.03 17.71 3.21
CA ARG A 22 23.26 17.05 2.76
C ARG A 22 23.32 17.05 1.24
N GLN A 23 24.53 16.82 0.73
CA GLN A 23 24.81 16.78 -0.70
C GLN A 23 25.47 15.47 -1.07
N VAL A 24 25.01 14.86 -2.15
CA VAL A 24 25.67 13.73 -2.82
C VAL A 24 26.05 14.16 -4.24
N ARG A 25 27.21 13.70 -4.71
CA ARG A 25 27.63 13.93 -6.09
C ARG A 25 27.15 12.77 -6.95
N LEU A 26 26.51 13.08 -8.07
CA LEU A 26 26.02 12.08 -9.03
C LEU A 26 26.67 12.31 -10.39
N TRP A 27 26.83 11.23 -11.14
CA TRP A 27 27.37 11.21 -12.49
C TRP A 27 26.32 10.70 -13.46
N GLN A 28 26.21 11.37 -14.60
CA GLN A 28 25.26 10.98 -15.64
C GLN A 28 25.75 9.71 -16.35
N ILE A 29 24.84 8.78 -16.63
CA ILE A 29 25.13 7.57 -17.39
C ILE A 29 24.97 7.79 -18.91
N GLU A 30 25.75 7.08 -19.71
CA GLU A 30 25.65 7.06 -21.17
C GLU A 30 25.77 5.63 -21.69
N ALA A 31 24.83 5.22 -22.55
CA ALA A 31 24.79 3.89 -23.14
C ALA A 31 25.97 3.65 -24.11
N LEU A 32 26.59 2.47 -24.03
CA LEU A 32 27.72 2.07 -24.88
C LEU A 32 27.35 1.07 -25.98
N CYS A 33 26.14 0.53 -25.92
CA CYS A 33 25.58 -0.39 -26.89
C CYS A 33 24.06 -0.26 -26.91
N ASP A 34 23.42 -0.76 -27.95
CA ASP A 34 21.96 -0.82 -28.04
C ASP A 34 21.42 -1.96 -27.16
N PHE A 35 20.37 -1.71 -26.39
CA PHE A 35 19.64 -2.72 -25.63
C PHE A 35 18.21 -2.26 -25.32
N SER A 36 17.23 -3.16 -25.37
CA SER A 36 15.81 -2.79 -25.22
C SER A 36 15.44 -1.66 -26.20
N ASP A 37 15.06 -0.51 -25.66
CA ASP A 37 14.67 0.74 -26.29
C ASP A 37 15.73 1.84 -26.13
N VAL A 38 16.92 1.48 -25.64
CA VAL A 38 18.05 2.39 -25.43
C VAL A 38 19.05 2.26 -26.57
N GLU A 39 19.39 3.38 -27.20
CA GLU A 39 20.36 3.46 -28.29
C GLU A 39 21.77 3.82 -27.79
N THR A 40 22.79 3.36 -28.51
CA THR A 40 24.20 3.68 -28.22
C THR A 40 24.43 5.20 -28.22
N GLY A 41 25.05 5.72 -27.17
CA GLY A 41 25.30 7.15 -26.97
C GLY A 41 24.15 7.90 -26.29
N GLN A 42 23.03 7.24 -26.00
CA GLN A 42 21.93 7.86 -25.26
C GLN A 42 22.34 8.16 -23.82
N SER A 43 22.14 9.41 -23.40
CA SER A 43 22.26 9.82 -22.00
C SER A 43 21.06 9.31 -21.19
N GLY A 44 21.33 8.74 -20.03
CA GLY A 44 20.30 8.35 -19.06
C GLY A 44 20.33 9.23 -17.81
N GLY A 45 19.84 8.67 -16.71
CA GLY A 45 19.78 9.28 -15.39
C GLY A 45 21.14 9.38 -14.68
N TRP A 46 21.07 9.48 -13.36
CA TRP A 46 22.20 9.88 -12.53
C TRP A 46 22.44 8.87 -11.41
N VAL A 47 23.70 8.47 -11.25
CA VAL A 47 24.12 7.52 -10.22
C VAL A 47 25.28 8.05 -9.39
N GLU A 48 25.38 7.64 -8.13
CA GLU A 48 26.54 7.94 -7.28
C GLU A 48 27.75 7.07 -7.65
N GLU A 49 27.55 5.82 -8.04
CA GLU A 49 28.63 4.92 -8.41
C GLU A 49 28.18 3.84 -9.40
N GLU A 50 29.14 3.14 -10.02
CA GLU A 50 28.84 2.07 -10.99
C GLU A 50 28.03 0.93 -10.36
N ALA A 51 28.05 0.74 -9.04
CA ALA A 51 27.27 -0.28 -8.34
C ALA A 51 25.76 0.03 -8.28
N ASN A 52 25.34 1.28 -8.50
CA ASN A 52 23.91 1.64 -8.40
C ASN A 52 23.06 1.14 -9.57
N LEU A 53 23.66 0.83 -10.73
CA LEU A 53 22.97 0.34 -11.90
C LEU A 53 23.72 -0.89 -12.44
N SER A 54 23.02 -2.02 -12.61
CA SER A 54 23.69 -3.23 -13.08
C SER A 54 24.19 -3.08 -14.52
N GLN A 55 25.42 -3.51 -14.77
CA GLN A 55 25.96 -3.68 -16.14
C GLN A 55 25.33 -4.87 -16.88
N SER A 56 24.61 -5.75 -16.17
CA SER A 56 23.87 -6.89 -16.74
C SER A 56 22.39 -6.57 -16.88
N GLY A 57 21.69 -7.34 -17.72
CA GLY A 57 20.27 -7.14 -17.98
C GLY A 57 19.97 -5.79 -18.68
N SER A 58 18.69 -5.48 -18.82
CA SER A 58 18.19 -4.32 -19.56
C SER A 58 17.81 -3.14 -18.65
N CYS A 59 18.16 -3.18 -17.36
CA CYS A 59 17.79 -2.11 -16.44
C CYS A 59 18.36 -0.75 -16.87
N TRP A 60 17.57 0.30 -16.71
CA TRP A 60 17.91 1.64 -17.18
C TRP A 60 17.23 2.75 -16.37
N LEU A 61 17.87 3.92 -16.37
CA LEU A 61 17.40 5.14 -15.73
C LEU A 61 17.17 6.20 -16.80
N GLU A 62 15.97 6.77 -16.87
CA GLU A 62 15.71 7.95 -17.70
C GLU A 62 16.43 9.21 -17.18
N PRO A 63 16.61 10.24 -18.03
CA PRO A 63 17.42 11.42 -17.72
C PRO A 63 17.14 12.14 -16.39
N ASP A 64 15.90 12.05 -15.90
CA ASP A 64 15.45 12.72 -14.68
C ASP A 64 15.46 11.82 -13.43
N ALA A 65 15.94 10.59 -13.55
CA ALA A 65 16.01 9.64 -12.43
C ALA A 65 17.34 9.69 -11.66
N PHE A 66 17.27 9.51 -10.34
CA PHE A 66 18.41 9.52 -9.41
C PHE A 66 18.50 8.22 -8.63
N VAL A 67 19.69 7.61 -8.59
CA VAL A 67 19.97 6.42 -7.76
C VAL A 67 21.27 6.61 -6.97
N TRP A 68 21.20 6.57 -5.65
CA TRP A 68 22.35 6.87 -4.79
C TRP A 68 22.23 6.24 -3.39
N GLY A 69 23.19 6.48 -2.49
CA GLY A 69 23.10 6.05 -1.10
C GLY A 69 23.06 4.53 -0.93
N GLY A 70 23.86 3.81 -1.73
CA GLY A 70 23.91 2.34 -1.74
C GLY A 70 22.68 1.66 -2.35
N ALA A 71 21.76 2.39 -2.97
CA ALA A 71 20.67 1.79 -3.74
C ALA A 71 21.18 1.07 -4.99
N SER A 72 20.41 0.10 -5.49
CA SER A 72 20.76 -0.68 -6.68
C SER A 72 19.56 -0.95 -7.58
N VAL A 73 19.78 -0.84 -8.89
CA VAL A 73 18.81 -1.16 -9.94
C VAL A 73 19.36 -2.26 -10.84
N GLU A 74 18.66 -3.39 -10.88
CA GLU A 74 19.13 -4.65 -11.46
C GLU A 74 18.14 -5.23 -12.49
N ASP A 75 18.54 -6.31 -13.16
CA ASP A 75 17.76 -7.06 -14.14
C ASP A 75 17.21 -6.20 -15.30
N ASN A 76 15.89 -6.07 -15.43
CA ASN A 76 15.17 -5.32 -16.46
C ASN A 76 14.29 -4.22 -15.83
N ALA A 77 14.63 -3.75 -14.63
CA ALA A 77 13.90 -2.69 -13.97
C ALA A 77 14.09 -1.35 -14.69
N ILE A 78 13.01 -0.57 -14.82
CA ILE A 78 13.00 0.70 -15.54
C ILE A 78 12.58 1.82 -14.60
N ILE A 79 13.42 2.85 -14.50
CA ILE A 79 13.19 4.01 -13.64
C ILE A 79 12.96 5.23 -14.51
N LEU A 80 11.81 5.87 -14.35
CA LEU A 80 11.25 6.87 -15.27
C LEU A 80 10.92 8.18 -14.55
N GLY A 81 10.90 9.29 -15.29
CA GLY A 81 10.55 10.61 -14.78
C GLY A 81 11.40 11.05 -13.58
N GLU A 82 10.86 11.94 -12.76
CA GLU A 82 11.52 12.48 -11.56
C GLU A 82 11.50 11.46 -10.40
N SER A 83 12.10 10.28 -10.63
CA SER A 83 12.18 9.21 -9.63
C SER A 83 13.49 9.24 -8.86
N GLU A 84 13.41 8.91 -7.58
CA GLU A 84 14.57 8.90 -6.70
C GLU A 84 14.62 7.61 -5.89
N ILE A 85 15.74 6.89 -5.96
CA ILE A 85 15.96 5.61 -5.27
C ILE A 85 17.21 5.73 -4.42
N CYS A 86 17.07 5.58 -3.10
CA CYS A 86 18.20 5.80 -2.19
C CYS A 86 18.20 4.93 -0.94
N HIS A 87 19.26 5.05 -0.14
CA HIS A 87 19.43 4.41 1.16
C HIS A 87 19.23 2.88 1.14
N GLN A 88 20.04 2.18 0.34
CA GLN A 88 20.02 0.71 0.21
C GLN A 88 18.74 0.09 -0.37
N ALA A 89 17.87 0.89 -0.99
CA ALA A 89 16.73 0.37 -1.75
C ALA A 89 17.18 -0.46 -2.96
N ARG A 90 16.49 -1.57 -3.21
CA ARG A 90 16.77 -2.47 -4.34
C ARG A 90 15.59 -2.53 -5.28
N VAL A 91 15.81 -2.28 -6.56
CA VAL A 91 14.79 -2.42 -7.62
C VAL A 91 15.29 -3.41 -8.67
N SER A 92 14.52 -4.44 -8.99
CA SER A 92 14.99 -5.56 -9.84
C SER A 92 13.82 -6.24 -10.57
N GLY A 93 14.07 -7.35 -11.27
CA GLY A 93 13.09 -8.00 -12.13
C GLY A 93 12.68 -7.13 -13.31
N HIS A 94 11.38 -6.95 -13.50
CA HIS A 94 10.74 -6.07 -14.50
C HIS A 94 9.98 -4.93 -13.83
N ALA A 95 10.40 -4.54 -12.63
CA ALA A 95 9.74 -3.49 -11.88
C ALA A 95 9.85 -2.13 -12.59
N ARG A 96 8.80 -1.32 -12.49
CA ARG A 96 8.76 0.04 -13.04
C ARG A 96 8.51 1.05 -11.93
N VAL A 97 9.34 2.07 -11.87
CA VAL A 97 9.19 3.20 -10.96
C VAL A 97 9.06 4.47 -11.80
N GLU A 98 8.07 5.30 -11.51
CA GLU A 98 7.81 6.51 -12.28
C GLU A 98 7.35 7.66 -11.37
N ASN A 99 8.01 8.81 -11.49
CA ASN A 99 7.77 10.02 -10.69
C ASN A 99 7.57 9.69 -9.21
N SER A 100 8.42 8.85 -8.61
CA SER A 100 8.20 8.32 -7.25
C SER A 100 9.50 8.24 -6.47
N ARG A 101 9.41 8.30 -5.14
CA ARG A 101 10.57 8.22 -4.23
C ARG A 101 10.58 6.89 -3.50
N ILE A 102 11.71 6.19 -3.53
CA ILE A 102 11.96 4.95 -2.82
C ILE A 102 13.19 5.13 -1.96
N SER A 103 13.07 4.90 -0.65
CA SER A 103 14.14 5.10 0.30
C SER A 103 14.13 4.03 1.38
N GLY A 104 15.32 3.60 1.80
CA GLY A 104 15.51 2.63 2.89
C GLY A 104 15.63 1.20 2.39
N GLU A 105 16.04 0.30 3.29
CA GLU A 105 16.21 -1.13 3.01
C GLU A 105 14.89 -1.81 2.60
N CYS A 106 14.55 -1.75 1.31
CA CYS A 106 13.39 -2.38 0.70
C CYS A 106 13.75 -3.09 -0.61
N HIS A 107 12.83 -3.92 -1.09
CA HIS A 107 12.98 -4.63 -2.36
C HIS A 107 11.71 -4.53 -3.20
N ILE A 108 11.85 -3.91 -4.38
CA ILE A 108 10.79 -3.81 -5.38
C ILE A 108 11.19 -4.67 -6.57
N TYR A 109 10.39 -5.68 -6.91
CA TYR A 109 10.77 -6.68 -7.91
C TYR A 109 9.57 -7.34 -8.59
N GLY A 110 9.82 -8.31 -9.48
CA GLY A 110 8.78 -8.91 -10.30
C GLY A 110 8.28 -7.95 -11.37
N LEU A 111 6.98 -7.82 -11.56
CA LEU A 111 6.31 -6.87 -12.47
C LEU A 111 5.69 -5.69 -11.71
N ALA A 112 6.16 -5.42 -10.49
CA ALA A 112 5.63 -4.37 -9.64
C ALA A 112 5.76 -2.98 -10.27
N ARG A 113 4.76 -2.12 -10.04
CA ARG A 113 4.71 -0.75 -10.57
C ARG A 113 4.49 0.23 -9.43
N VAL A 114 5.39 1.20 -9.27
CA VAL A 114 5.28 2.30 -8.29
C VAL A 114 5.24 3.63 -9.04
N LEU A 115 4.12 4.33 -8.98
CA LEU A 115 3.77 5.40 -9.93
C LEU A 115 3.22 6.65 -9.23
N HIS A 116 3.18 7.76 -9.98
CA HIS A 116 2.38 8.96 -9.67
C HIS A 116 2.65 9.57 -8.28
N HIS A 117 3.88 10.00 -8.01
CA HIS A 117 4.27 10.64 -6.75
C HIS A 117 4.07 9.73 -5.53
N SER A 118 4.28 8.42 -5.71
CA SER A 118 4.27 7.50 -4.58
C SER A 118 5.55 7.63 -3.75
N GLU A 119 5.41 7.42 -2.45
CA GLU A 119 6.51 7.44 -1.48
C GLU A 119 6.64 6.06 -0.83
N VAL A 120 7.77 5.40 -1.04
CA VAL A 120 8.12 4.13 -0.39
C VAL A 120 9.26 4.40 0.58
N ILE A 121 9.01 4.26 1.88
CA ILE A 121 9.97 4.60 2.93
C ILE A 121 10.13 3.41 3.88
N ALA A 122 11.15 2.59 3.63
CA ALA A 122 11.48 1.45 4.44
C ALA A 122 12.19 1.90 5.73
N VAL A 123 11.67 1.45 6.88
CA VAL A 123 12.29 1.73 8.18
C VAL A 123 12.22 0.45 9.02
N LEU A 124 13.40 -0.04 9.41
CA LEU A 124 13.54 -1.18 10.31
C LEU A 124 13.54 -0.71 11.78
N GLY A 125 13.14 -1.60 12.70
CA GLY A 125 13.21 -1.35 14.14
C GLY A 125 12.05 -0.58 14.75
N LEU A 126 11.05 -0.19 13.95
CA LEU A 126 9.79 0.42 14.44
C LEU A 126 8.69 -0.62 14.73
N THR A 127 8.93 -1.90 14.44
CA THR A 127 8.00 -2.99 14.75
C THR A 127 8.71 -4.15 15.45
N GLU A 128 7.94 -5.14 15.93
CA GLU A 128 8.46 -6.32 16.62
C GLU A 128 9.39 -7.19 15.76
N ASP A 129 9.23 -7.16 14.43
CA ASP A 129 10.06 -7.93 13.52
C ASP A 129 11.26 -7.10 13.09
N ALA A 130 12.46 -7.46 13.54
CA ALA A 130 13.67 -6.72 13.24
C ALA A 130 14.23 -6.98 11.83
N GLU A 131 13.81 -8.06 11.16
CA GLU A 131 14.44 -8.56 9.93
C GLU A 131 13.55 -8.39 8.70
N MET A 132 12.23 -8.29 8.89
CA MET A 132 11.29 -8.07 7.80
C MET A 132 11.57 -6.73 7.12
N ARG A 133 11.85 -6.77 5.82
CA ARG A 133 12.01 -5.59 4.97
C ARG A 133 10.74 -5.34 4.17
N LEU A 134 10.49 -4.07 3.86
CA LEU A 134 9.39 -3.68 2.97
C LEU A 134 9.60 -4.31 1.59
N GLN A 135 8.57 -4.97 1.07
CA GLN A 135 8.62 -5.58 -0.25
C GLN A 135 7.38 -5.21 -1.08
N ILE A 136 7.61 -4.87 -2.35
CA ILE A 136 6.56 -4.69 -3.36
C ILE A 136 6.90 -5.57 -4.56
N TYR A 137 6.11 -6.60 -4.82
CA TYR A 137 6.44 -7.60 -5.84
C TYR A 137 5.23 -8.23 -6.52
N GLY A 138 5.44 -9.25 -7.35
CA GLY A 138 4.39 -9.80 -8.20
C GLY A 138 3.98 -8.80 -9.28
N ASN A 139 2.69 -8.67 -9.54
CA ASN A 139 2.10 -7.68 -10.45
C ASN A 139 1.49 -6.48 -9.71
N ALA A 140 1.90 -6.25 -8.46
CA ALA A 140 1.33 -5.20 -7.62
C ALA A 140 1.51 -3.81 -8.25
N MET A 141 0.47 -2.99 -8.13
CA MET A 141 0.48 -1.60 -8.61
C MET A 141 0.21 -0.65 -7.46
N VAL A 142 1.14 0.26 -7.21
CA VAL A 142 1.06 1.33 -6.21
C VAL A 142 1.09 2.67 -6.93
N SER A 143 0.13 3.55 -6.61
CA SER A 143 -0.05 4.84 -7.28
C SER A 143 -0.47 5.91 -6.28
N ALA A 144 0.12 7.11 -6.33
CA ALA A 144 -0.25 8.23 -5.45
C ALA A 144 -0.42 7.80 -3.98
N SER A 145 0.47 6.94 -3.48
CA SER A 145 0.33 6.30 -2.17
C SER A 145 1.61 6.39 -1.38
N ARG A 146 1.48 6.33 -0.06
CA ARG A 146 2.60 6.32 0.89
C ARG A 146 2.67 4.96 1.57
N ILE A 147 3.77 4.25 1.32
CA ILE A 147 4.04 2.90 1.82
C ILE A 147 5.26 2.97 2.74
N ILE A 148 5.10 2.67 4.03
CA ILE A 148 6.14 2.91 5.04
C ILE A 148 6.42 1.66 5.88
N HIS A 149 7.58 1.65 6.53
CA HIS A 149 8.04 0.66 7.50
C HIS A 149 8.37 -0.66 6.82
N GLN A 150 7.54 -1.68 6.97
CA GLN A 150 7.79 -3.07 6.60
C GLN A 150 6.59 -3.69 5.87
N ALA A 151 5.77 -2.85 5.23
CA ALA A 151 4.58 -3.28 4.51
C ALA A 151 4.91 -4.28 3.38
N GLN A 152 3.98 -5.20 3.11
CA GLN A 152 4.10 -6.23 2.09
C GLN A 152 3.00 -6.07 1.05
N ILE A 153 3.34 -5.73 -0.19
CA ILE A 153 2.36 -5.55 -1.27
C ILE A 153 2.72 -6.48 -2.44
N TYR A 154 1.84 -7.42 -2.76
CA TYR A 154 2.17 -8.43 -3.78
C TYR A 154 0.93 -9.03 -4.48
N GLY A 155 1.13 -10.05 -5.32
CA GLY A 155 0.06 -10.59 -6.16
C GLY A 155 -0.31 -9.61 -7.27
N ASP A 156 -1.60 -9.44 -7.53
CA ASP A 156 -2.17 -8.48 -8.48
C ASP A 156 -2.84 -7.29 -7.76
N ALA A 157 -2.43 -7.03 -6.52
CA ALA A 157 -3.00 -5.97 -5.69
C ALA A 157 -2.86 -4.59 -6.34
N ARG A 158 -3.89 -3.76 -6.19
CA ARG A 158 -3.92 -2.37 -6.68
C ARG A 158 -4.15 -1.44 -5.52
N VAL A 159 -3.22 -0.51 -5.33
CA VAL A 159 -3.22 0.45 -4.23
C VAL A 159 -3.11 1.86 -4.81
N SER A 160 -4.13 2.68 -4.59
CA SER A 160 -4.18 4.07 -5.04
C SER A 160 -4.72 4.99 -3.97
N ASN A 161 -4.07 6.15 -3.76
CA ASN A 161 -4.46 7.14 -2.74
C ASN A 161 -4.58 6.48 -1.35
N ALA A 162 -3.53 5.80 -0.92
CA ALA A 162 -3.53 5.05 0.32
C ALA A 162 -2.31 5.36 1.19
N PHE A 163 -2.51 5.20 2.50
CA PHE A 163 -1.46 5.21 3.51
C PHE A 163 -1.35 3.81 4.09
N VAL A 164 -0.22 3.14 3.85
CA VAL A 164 0.03 1.75 4.23
C VAL A 164 1.29 1.71 5.09
N GLU A 165 1.17 1.23 6.32
CA GLU A 165 2.27 1.29 7.30
C GLU A 165 2.44 0.02 8.13
N HIS A 166 3.53 0.01 8.91
CA HIS A 166 3.93 -1.08 9.82
C HIS A 166 4.20 -2.38 9.06
N ARG A 167 3.54 -3.49 9.43
CA ARG A 167 3.64 -4.82 8.81
C ARG A 167 2.32 -5.22 8.14
N SER A 168 1.58 -4.24 7.64
CA SER A 168 0.37 -4.50 6.87
C SER A 168 0.69 -5.28 5.59
N ALA A 169 -0.26 -6.10 5.14
CA ALA A 169 -0.11 -6.89 3.93
C ALA A 169 -1.30 -6.73 2.99
N ILE A 170 -1.04 -6.42 1.73
CA ILE A 170 -2.06 -6.27 0.68
C ILE A 170 -1.68 -7.19 -0.47
N PHE A 171 -2.52 -8.18 -0.79
CA PHE A 171 -2.17 -9.19 -1.78
C PHE A 171 -3.38 -9.82 -2.48
N GLY A 172 -3.15 -10.82 -3.33
CA GLY A 172 -4.21 -11.38 -4.18
C GLY A 172 -4.63 -10.38 -5.26
N HIS A 173 -5.93 -10.20 -5.45
CA HIS A 173 -6.55 -9.20 -6.33
C HIS A 173 -7.16 -8.02 -5.55
N ALA A 174 -6.68 -7.77 -4.33
CA ALA A 174 -7.21 -6.72 -3.46
C ALA A 174 -7.12 -5.34 -4.13
N ILE A 175 -8.17 -4.53 -3.95
CA ILE A 175 -8.25 -3.16 -4.47
C ILE A 175 -8.39 -2.21 -3.28
N ILE A 176 -7.42 -1.30 -3.16
CA ILE A 176 -7.42 -0.20 -2.20
C ILE A 176 -7.51 1.10 -2.99
N GLU A 177 -8.62 1.82 -2.85
CA GLU A 177 -8.96 2.96 -3.69
C GLU A 177 -9.40 4.16 -2.84
N GLY A 178 -8.47 5.08 -2.58
CA GLY A 178 -8.81 6.42 -2.15
C GLY A 178 -9.12 7.35 -3.33
N ASN A 179 -9.47 8.59 -3.02
CA ASN A 179 -9.79 9.63 -3.98
C ASN A 179 -9.07 10.95 -3.63
N GLU A 180 -9.40 12.04 -4.34
CA GLU A 180 -8.77 13.36 -4.14
C GLU A 180 -9.06 13.97 -2.75
N GLU A 181 -10.14 13.55 -2.10
CA GLU A 181 -10.59 14.06 -0.80
C GLU A 181 -10.12 13.17 0.36
N ASN A 182 -10.15 11.85 0.17
CA ASN A 182 -9.96 10.85 1.22
C ASN A 182 -9.01 9.74 0.77
N ASN A 183 -7.98 9.50 1.58
CA ASN A 183 -7.13 8.32 1.44
C ASN A 183 -7.79 7.08 2.06
N VAL A 184 -7.18 5.91 1.86
CA VAL A 184 -7.46 4.68 2.63
C VAL A 184 -6.29 4.36 3.56
N TRP A 185 -6.56 3.98 4.81
CA TRP A 185 -5.52 3.70 5.81
C TRP A 185 -5.47 2.21 6.16
N ILE A 186 -4.32 1.57 5.92
CA ILE A 186 -4.05 0.17 6.28
C ILE A 186 -2.82 0.13 7.18
N CYS A 187 -3.02 -0.22 8.45
CA CYS A 187 -1.99 -0.04 9.49
C CYS A 187 -1.69 -1.34 10.25
N ASP A 188 -0.63 -1.29 11.04
CA ASP A 188 -0.24 -2.28 12.05
C ASP A 188 0.11 -3.65 11.44
N CYS A 189 -0.73 -4.66 11.60
CA CYS A 189 -0.59 -6.00 11.01
C CYS A 189 -1.86 -6.36 10.22
N ALA A 190 -2.61 -5.35 9.76
CA ALA A 190 -3.83 -5.56 9.00
C ALA A 190 -3.54 -6.24 7.66
N GLN A 191 -4.48 -7.06 7.20
CA GLN A 191 -4.35 -7.80 5.95
C GLN A 191 -5.56 -7.58 5.05
N VAL A 192 -5.30 -7.27 3.77
CA VAL A 192 -6.33 -7.21 2.74
C VAL A 192 -5.95 -8.14 1.60
N SER A 193 -6.81 -9.09 1.24
CA SER A 193 -6.49 -10.13 0.27
C SER A 193 -7.65 -10.57 -0.61
N ASP A 194 -7.43 -11.60 -1.43
CA ASP A 194 -8.39 -12.16 -2.37
C ASP A 194 -8.95 -11.09 -3.31
N ASN A 195 -10.27 -10.92 -3.42
CA ASN A 195 -10.91 -9.89 -4.24
C ASN A 195 -11.49 -8.73 -3.40
N ALA A 196 -11.03 -8.57 -2.15
CA ALA A 196 -11.55 -7.55 -1.25
C ALA A 196 -11.33 -6.13 -1.81
N ARG A 197 -12.31 -5.25 -1.58
CA ARG A 197 -12.27 -3.85 -2.03
C ARG A 197 -12.45 -2.91 -0.86
N ILE A 198 -11.49 -2.03 -0.65
CA ILE A 198 -11.53 -0.96 0.35
C ILE A 198 -11.54 0.37 -0.38
N ILE A 199 -12.63 1.12 -0.28
CA ILE A 199 -12.93 2.27 -1.13
C ILE A 199 -13.24 3.47 -0.24
N ALA A 200 -12.53 4.58 -0.43
CA ALA A 200 -12.86 5.81 0.27
C ALA A 200 -14.19 6.39 -0.23
N GLY A 201 -15.00 6.90 0.68
CA GLY A 201 -16.24 7.58 0.32
C GLY A 201 -15.99 9.03 -0.14
N SER A 202 -17.06 9.68 -0.57
CA SER A 202 -17.06 11.10 -0.94
C SER A 202 -17.49 11.99 0.23
N GLY A 203 -16.89 13.17 0.35
CA GLY A 203 -17.19 14.13 1.41
C GLY A 203 -16.25 14.01 2.61
N ASP A 204 -16.52 14.80 3.65
CA ASP A 204 -15.61 14.93 4.77
C ASP A 204 -15.47 13.62 5.57
N SER A 205 -14.21 13.28 5.90
CA SER A 205 -13.83 12.19 6.79
C SER A 205 -14.32 10.79 6.37
N GLN A 206 -14.53 10.55 5.07
CA GLN A 206 -14.93 9.24 4.56
C GLN A 206 -13.73 8.31 4.31
N ILE A 207 -12.92 8.10 5.36
CA ILE A 207 -11.63 7.40 5.33
C ILE A 207 -11.79 5.98 5.91
N PRO A 208 -11.76 4.92 5.08
CA PRO A 208 -11.69 3.55 5.58
C PRO A 208 -10.34 3.32 6.27
N THR A 209 -10.40 2.77 7.48
CA THR A 209 -9.24 2.59 8.36
C THR A 209 -9.20 1.16 8.90
N ILE A 210 -8.26 0.35 8.42
CA ILE A 210 -8.09 -1.05 8.82
C ILE A 210 -6.83 -1.18 9.68
N ARG A 211 -7.00 -1.62 10.94
CA ARG A 211 -5.94 -1.57 11.96
C ARG A 211 -5.70 -2.88 12.67
N TYR A 212 -4.66 -2.88 13.49
CA TYR A 212 -4.20 -3.97 14.36
C TYR A 212 -4.03 -5.29 13.61
N SER A 213 -4.82 -6.30 13.93
CA SER A 213 -4.78 -7.64 13.33
C SER A 213 -6.03 -7.92 12.50
N SER A 214 -6.73 -6.88 12.06
CA SER A 214 -7.94 -7.03 11.26
C SER A 214 -7.64 -7.56 9.86
N ARG A 215 -8.60 -8.31 9.31
CA ARG A 215 -8.48 -8.96 8.01
C ARG A 215 -9.70 -8.71 7.15
N VAL A 216 -9.48 -8.33 5.90
CA VAL A 216 -10.54 -8.19 4.88
C VAL A 216 -10.17 -9.06 3.68
N TYR A 217 -11.01 -10.02 3.34
CA TYR A 217 -10.70 -11.03 2.33
C TYR A 217 -11.97 -11.57 1.65
N GLY A 218 -11.88 -12.59 0.81
CA GLY A 218 -12.99 -12.99 -0.06
C GLY A 218 -13.36 -11.90 -1.08
N ASN A 219 -14.64 -11.60 -1.24
CA ASN A 219 -15.18 -10.55 -2.10
C ASN A 219 -15.72 -9.35 -1.28
N ALA A 220 -15.30 -9.22 -0.02
CA ALA A 220 -15.83 -8.20 0.88
C ALA A 220 -15.60 -6.78 0.35
N ILE A 221 -16.57 -5.90 0.58
CA ILE A 221 -16.52 -4.49 0.20
C ILE A 221 -16.63 -3.63 1.44
N ILE A 222 -15.69 -2.70 1.61
CA ILE A 222 -15.72 -1.66 2.64
C ILE A 222 -15.67 -0.31 1.94
N GLU A 223 -16.66 0.53 2.18
CA GLU A 223 -16.78 1.86 1.59
C GLU A 223 -16.99 2.93 2.66
N GLY A 224 -16.34 4.09 2.52
CA GLY A 224 -16.57 5.25 3.39
C GLY A 224 -15.99 5.13 4.80
N ASP A 225 -16.53 5.91 5.74
CA ASP A 225 -16.06 5.96 7.14
C ASP A 225 -16.32 4.64 7.89
N CYS A 226 -15.35 3.73 7.78
CA CYS A 226 -15.33 2.42 8.43
C CYS A 226 -13.99 2.22 9.15
N VAL A 227 -14.04 1.97 10.46
CA VAL A 227 -12.85 1.74 11.29
C VAL A 227 -12.87 0.33 11.87
N LEU A 228 -11.93 -0.52 11.43
CA LEU A 228 -11.76 -1.89 11.91
C LEU A 228 -10.56 -1.97 12.85
N LYS A 229 -10.81 -2.37 14.10
CA LYS A 229 -9.78 -2.37 15.16
C LYS A 229 -9.26 -3.76 15.51
N HIS A 230 -9.46 -4.28 16.72
CA HIS A 230 -8.78 -5.49 17.16
C HIS A 230 -9.52 -6.75 16.70
N ARG A 231 -8.83 -7.61 15.94
CA ARG A 231 -9.31 -8.94 15.52
C ARG A 231 -10.66 -8.88 14.79
N VAL A 232 -10.87 -7.86 13.95
CA VAL A 232 -12.07 -7.80 13.09
C VAL A 232 -11.80 -8.58 11.80
N GLN A 233 -12.77 -9.38 11.36
CA GLN A 233 -12.69 -10.10 10.10
C GLN A 233 -13.92 -9.79 9.24
N VAL A 234 -13.69 -9.36 8.00
CA VAL A 234 -14.75 -9.10 7.02
C VAL A 234 -14.46 -9.91 5.77
N TYR A 235 -15.34 -10.81 5.39
CA TYR A 235 -15.08 -11.76 4.31
C TYR A 235 -16.35 -12.27 3.63
N GLY A 236 -16.22 -13.21 2.69
CA GLY A 236 -17.35 -13.62 1.84
C GLY A 236 -17.76 -12.48 0.90
N ASP A 237 -19.05 -12.26 0.74
CA ASP A 237 -19.64 -11.17 -0.05
C ASP A 237 -20.19 -10.05 0.86
N ALA A 238 -19.64 -9.92 2.07
CA ALA A 238 -20.09 -8.94 3.06
C ALA A 238 -19.81 -7.50 2.59
N VAL A 239 -20.73 -6.59 2.94
CA VAL A 239 -20.66 -5.18 2.55
C VAL A 239 -20.76 -4.27 3.77
N LEU A 240 -19.74 -3.43 3.96
CA LEU A 240 -19.73 -2.34 4.94
C LEU A 240 -19.80 -1.01 4.20
N ILE A 241 -20.77 -0.16 4.54
CA ILE A 241 -20.85 1.21 4.00
C ILE A 241 -20.90 2.18 5.18
N GLY A 242 -19.91 3.05 5.26
CA GLY A 242 -19.65 3.96 6.36
C GLY A 242 -20.78 4.95 6.63
N GLY A 243 -20.73 5.54 7.83
CA GLY A 243 -21.72 6.51 8.27
C GLY A 243 -21.87 6.78 9.77
N PRO A 244 -20.90 6.63 10.70
CA PRO A 244 -19.65 5.87 10.76
C PRO A 244 -19.84 4.40 11.18
N VAL A 245 -19.01 3.48 10.70
CA VAL A 245 -19.00 2.07 11.16
C VAL A 245 -17.73 1.79 11.96
N LEU A 246 -17.87 1.45 13.25
CA LEU A 246 -16.75 1.10 14.12
C LEU A 246 -16.87 -0.35 14.58
N MET A 247 -15.82 -1.14 14.37
CA MET A 247 -15.75 -2.53 14.82
C MET A 247 -14.52 -2.80 15.68
N ASP A 248 -14.70 -3.45 16.83
CA ASP A 248 -13.59 -3.74 17.74
C ASP A 248 -13.76 -5.05 18.52
N ASN A 249 -12.66 -5.68 18.92
CA ASN A 249 -12.61 -6.87 19.77
C ASN A 249 -13.41 -8.09 19.25
N ASN A 250 -12.81 -8.83 18.32
CA ASN A 250 -13.30 -10.13 17.83
C ASN A 250 -14.68 -10.05 17.16
N VAL A 251 -14.81 -9.20 16.14
CA VAL A 251 -16.03 -9.07 15.34
C VAL A 251 -15.84 -9.77 14.01
N GLN A 252 -16.86 -10.48 13.53
CA GLN A 252 -16.85 -11.14 12.22
C GLN A 252 -18.07 -10.74 11.39
N VAL A 253 -17.85 -10.33 10.14
CA VAL A 253 -18.93 -10.03 9.19
C VAL A 253 -18.67 -10.82 7.91
N TYR A 254 -19.59 -11.71 7.53
CA TYR A 254 -19.40 -12.60 6.39
C TYR A 254 -20.70 -13.01 5.71
N GLY A 255 -20.65 -13.96 4.76
CA GLY A 255 -21.81 -14.29 3.94
C GLY A 255 -22.15 -13.12 3.01
N GLN A 256 -23.42 -12.78 2.90
CA GLN A 256 -23.94 -11.59 2.20
C GLN A 256 -24.36 -10.48 3.19
N ALA A 257 -23.82 -10.52 4.42
CA ALA A 257 -24.20 -9.59 5.47
C ALA A 257 -23.88 -8.15 5.09
N LYS A 258 -24.77 -7.24 5.49
CA LYS A 258 -24.66 -5.81 5.20
C LYS A 258 -24.69 -4.98 6.48
N VAL A 259 -23.72 -4.10 6.66
CA VAL A 259 -23.68 -3.14 7.77
C VAL A 259 -23.52 -1.74 7.21
N THR A 260 -24.46 -0.86 7.52
CA THR A 260 -24.44 0.51 6.99
C THR A 260 -24.85 1.57 7.99
N GLY A 261 -24.27 2.77 7.87
CA GLY A 261 -24.65 3.95 8.66
C GLY A 261 -23.91 4.02 10.00
N ASN A 262 -24.55 4.61 11.02
CA ASN A 262 -23.94 4.84 12.34
C ASN A 262 -24.01 3.58 13.22
N VAL A 263 -22.98 2.73 13.14
CA VAL A 263 -22.97 1.40 13.78
C VAL A 263 -21.69 1.19 14.58
N LEU A 264 -21.84 0.84 15.86
CA LEU A 264 -20.77 0.37 16.74
C LEU A 264 -20.95 -1.11 17.04
N ILE A 265 -19.98 -1.93 16.67
CA ILE A 265 -19.97 -3.38 16.92
C ILE A 265 -18.76 -3.76 17.74
N GLU A 266 -18.96 -4.39 18.89
CA GLU A 266 -17.84 -4.77 19.75
C GLU A 266 -18.02 -6.04 20.58
N ASN A 267 -16.91 -6.71 20.88
CA ASN A 267 -16.81 -7.80 21.85
C ASN A 267 -17.57 -9.09 21.46
N ASN A 268 -17.06 -9.85 20.48
CA ASN A 268 -17.55 -11.18 20.08
C ASN A 268 -18.91 -11.20 19.35
N VAL A 269 -19.13 -10.26 18.43
CA VAL A 269 -20.32 -10.23 17.58
C VAL A 269 -20.02 -10.85 16.22
N GLN A 270 -20.94 -11.69 15.72
CA GLN A 270 -20.90 -12.25 14.37
C GLN A 270 -22.13 -11.82 13.58
N ILE A 271 -21.94 -11.42 12.32
CA ILE A 271 -23.01 -11.06 11.39
C ILE A 271 -22.79 -11.83 10.10
N TYR A 272 -23.77 -12.64 9.68
CA TYR A 272 -23.62 -13.52 8.52
C TYR A 272 -24.93 -13.85 7.81
N ASP A 273 -24.87 -14.75 6.84
CA ASP A 273 -25.94 -15.03 5.87
C ASP A 273 -26.39 -13.75 5.15
N GLU A 274 -27.68 -13.41 5.15
CA GLU A 274 -28.25 -12.23 4.50
C GLU A 274 -28.63 -11.15 5.53
N ALA A 275 -28.05 -11.20 6.73
CA ALA A 275 -28.39 -10.28 7.80
C ALA A 275 -27.97 -8.84 7.50
N ALA A 276 -28.81 -7.88 7.91
CA ALA A 276 -28.58 -6.46 7.72
C ALA A 276 -28.61 -5.68 9.05
N VAL A 277 -27.63 -4.79 9.24
CA VAL A 277 -27.57 -3.84 10.35
C VAL A 277 -27.50 -2.44 9.77
N GLU A 278 -28.56 -1.65 9.95
CA GLU A 278 -28.75 -0.37 9.26
C GLU A 278 -29.00 0.75 10.26
N GLY A 279 -27.97 1.56 10.54
CA GLY A 279 -28.06 2.78 11.35
C GLY A 279 -28.64 3.94 10.51
N ILE A 280 -29.97 4.07 10.53
CA ILE A 280 -30.72 5.06 9.75
C ILE A 280 -30.80 6.39 10.54
N ASP A 281 -30.85 7.52 9.82
CA ASP A 281 -31.07 8.87 10.38
C ASP A 281 -30.08 9.31 11.48
N GLY A 282 -28.87 8.73 11.48
CA GLY A 282 -27.81 9.05 12.44
C GLY A 282 -27.98 8.41 13.83
N GLU A 283 -29.03 7.61 14.05
CA GLU A 283 -29.17 6.85 15.29
C GLU A 283 -28.07 5.80 15.41
N LEU A 284 -27.37 5.81 16.55
CA LEU A 284 -26.33 4.82 16.83
C LEU A 284 -26.96 3.45 17.11
N ILE A 285 -26.59 2.46 16.31
CA ILE A 285 -26.80 1.05 16.63
C ILE A 285 -25.57 0.53 17.36
N HIS A 286 -25.74 0.14 18.63
CA HIS A 286 -24.68 -0.47 19.42
C HIS A 286 -24.92 -1.98 19.60
N LEU A 287 -24.10 -2.77 18.93
CA LEU A 287 -24.07 -4.22 19.06
C LEU A 287 -22.88 -4.63 19.92
N ARG A 288 -23.16 -5.29 21.04
CA ARG A 288 -22.13 -5.71 21.98
C ARG A 288 -22.38 -7.11 22.55
N GLY A 289 -21.28 -7.82 22.79
CA GLY A 289 -21.27 -9.09 23.52
C GLY A 289 -21.36 -10.28 22.59
N MET A 290 -21.34 -11.48 23.16
CA MET A 290 -21.50 -12.73 22.41
C MET A 290 -22.89 -12.76 21.75
N LYS A 291 -22.94 -12.46 20.45
CA LYS A 291 -24.17 -12.36 19.66
C LYS A 291 -23.92 -12.84 18.24
N ASP A 292 -24.87 -13.61 17.73
CA ASP A 292 -24.93 -14.02 16.33
C ASP A 292 -26.16 -13.38 15.68
N ILE A 293 -25.94 -12.64 14.59
CA ILE A 293 -26.98 -12.02 13.76
C ILE A 293 -26.89 -12.70 12.39
N ASN A 294 -27.93 -13.44 12.01
CA ASN A 294 -27.88 -14.37 10.88
C ASN A 294 -29.22 -14.52 10.17
N GLY A 295 -29.29 -15.43 9.18
CA GLY A 295 -30.44 -15.59 8.31
C GLY A 295 -30.78 -14.27 7.59
N GLU A 296 -32.06 -13.89 7.63
CA GLU A 296 -32.56 -12.64 7.02
C GLU A 296 -32.85 -11.55 8.06
N GLN A 297 -32.20 -11.60 9.24
CA GLN A 297 -32.43 -10.64 10.31
C GLN A 297 -32.11 -9.20 9.88
N ARG A 298 -32.97 -8.25 10.26
CA ARG A 298 -32.78 -6.82 10.02
C ARG A 298 -32.77 -6.05 11.33
N ILE A 299 -31.62 -5.49 11.68
CA ILE A 299 -31.42 -4.68 12.88
C ILE A 299 -31.37 -3.21 12.48
N THR A 300 -32.40 -2.45 12.86
CA THR A 300 -32.51 -1.00 12.59
C THR A 300 -32.51 -0.15 13.87
N ARG A 301 -32.26 -0.78 15.02
CA ARG A 301 -32.17 -0.13 16.33
C ARG A 301 -31.30 -0.94 17.28
N THR A 302 -30.72 -0.27 18.27
CA THR A 302 -29.96 -0.94 19.34
C THR A 302 -30.84 -1.97 20.08
N PRO A 303 -30.42 -3.25 20.17
CA PRO A 303 -31.15 -4.26 20.95
C PRO A 303 -31.12 -3.92 22.44
N PHE A 304 -32.29 -3.90 23.09
CA PHE A 304 -32.37 -3.74 24.54
C PHE A 304 -31.84 -4.99 25.26
N TYR A 305 -31.15 -4.80 26.40
CA TYR A 305 -30.65 -5.89 27.24
C TYR A 305 -31.76 -6.90 27.56
N GLY A 306 -31.53 -8.19 27.26
CA GLY A 306 -32.45 -9.29 27.58
C GLY A 306 -33.43 -9.67 26.47
N VAL A 307 -33.33 -9.07 25.28
CA VAL A 307 -34.08 -9.51 24.10
C VAL A 307 -33.10 -10.02 23.06
N PHE A 308 -32.75 -11.31 23.17
CA PHE A 308 -32.45 -12.29 22.12
C PHE A 308 -32.18 -13.63 22.80
#